data_AF-A0A1J5N748-F1
#
_entry.id   AF-A0A1J5N748-F1
#
_cell.length_a   1.000
_cell.length_b   1.000
_cell.length_c   1.000
_cell.angle_alpha   90.00
_cell.angle_beta   90.00
_cell.angle_gamma   90.00
#
_symmetry.space_group_name_H-M   'P 1'
#
loop_
_entity.id
_entity.type
_entity.pdbx_description
1 polymer ?
#
loop_
_entity_poly.entity_id
_entity_poly.type
_entity_poly.pdbx_seq_one_letter_code
_entity_poly.pdbx_strand_id
1 'polypeptide(L)'
;MLSFKTINKARFSVTALLIAASMGAAGIALLWKQQPPPPPDPKLAELTQRVKTIETSLAQATMALDIERKTISEMNSTLLSLQAESLEQQLALRFYQKVMAPEYTANGVHIEKVILTQGISDRHIRFEVLIAQLEKRKRYIKGNLALEILGSFDGKPQVLKVSEMVKSAKDLKVSFRFFQHVKSNFDLPEGFMPERLKVAIKMPRQRGQKAANVTQEYPWNELIKLPMQPILPGAS
;
A
#
# COMPACT_ATOMS: atom_id res chain seq x y z
N MET A 1 -137.25 25.71 -14.83
CA MET A 1 -137.16 26.24 -13.45
C MET A 1 -135.91 25.66 -12.79
N LEU A 2 -134.95 26.51 -12.42
CA LEU A 2 -133.97 26.44 -11.31
C LEU A 2 -133.07 25.18 -11.17
N SER A 3 -131.77 25.18 -10.86
CA SER A 3 -130.70 26.18 -10.68
C SER A 3 -129.38 25.40 -10.49
N PHE A 4 -128.25 26.05 -10.75
CA PHE A 4 -126.84 25.61 -10.64
C PHE A 4 -126.42 25.06 -9.25
N LYS A 5 -125.49 24.08 -9.24
CA LYS A 5 -124.37 24.06 -8.26
C LYS A 5 -123.13 23.33 -8.81
N THR A 6 -121.99 23.78 -8.33
CA THR A 6 -120.67 23.91 -8.97
C THR A 6 -119.73 22.69 -8.94
N ILE A 7 -118.88 22.65 -9.97
CA ILE A 7 -117.67 21.84 -10.17
C ILE A 7 -116.62 22.07 -9.06
N ASN A 8 -116.01 21.00 -8.54
CA ASN A 8 -114.77 21.10 -7.76
C ASN A 8 -113.67 20.20 -8.37
N LYS A 9 -112.50 20.81 -8.59
CA LYS A 9 -111.40 20.34 -9.45
C LYS A 9 -110.51 19.33 -8.72
N ALA A 10 -110.11 18.26 -9.41
CA ALA A 10 -109.08 17.33 -8.98
C ALA A 10 -107.72 18.04 -8.90
N ARG A 11 -107.15 18.15 -7.70
CA ARG A 11 -105.82 18.70 -7.44
C ARG A 11 -104.80 17.56 -7.62
N PHE A 12 -104.31 17.36 -8.84
CA PHE A 12 -103.05 16.61 -9.00
C PHE A 12 -101.92 17.46 -8.42
N SER A 13 -101.34 16.90 -7.37
CA SER A 13 -100.47 17.56 -6.42
C SER A 13 -99.10 17.89 -7.01
N VAL A 14 -98.62 19.11 -6.75
CA VAL A 14 -97.25 19.63 -6.96
C VAL A 14 -96.17 18.69 -6.39
N THR A 15 -96.54 17.74 -5.53
CA THR A 15 -95.63 16.73 -4.96
C THR A 15 -95.05 15.74 -5.97
N ALA A 16 -95.71 15.47 -7.10
CA ALA A 16 -95.18 14.53 -8.09
C ALA A 16 -93.96 15.10 -8.87
N LEU A 17 -93.88 16.43 -9.02
CA LEU A 17 -92.81 17.08 -9.77
C LEU A 17 -91.52 17.26 -8.93
N LEU A 18 -91.65 17.32 -7.60
CA LEU A 18 -90.53 17.43 -6.67
C LEU A 18 -89.75 16.11 -6.50
N ILE A 19 -90.39 14.96 -6.69
CA ILE A 19 -89.72 13.64 -6.56
C ILE A 19 -88.85 13.33 -7.79
N ALA A 20 -89.24 13.79 -8.99
CA ALA A 20 -88.42 13.63 -10.19
C ALA A 20 -87.15 14.51 -10.16
N ALA A 21 -87.22 15.70 -9.57
CA ALA A 21 -86.07 16.60 -9.44
C ALA A 21 -85.03 16.10 -8.42
N SER A 22 -85.44 15.42 -7.36
CA SER A 22 -84.52 14.89 -6.34
C SER A 22 -83.73 13.66 -6.83
N MET A 23 -84.36 12.78 -7.62
CA MET A 23 -83.65 11.65 -8.26
C MET A 23 -82.62 12.11 -9.31
N GLY A 24 -82.90 13.20 -10.04
CA GLY A 24 -81.92 13.81 -10.95
C GLY A 24 -80.69 14.35 -10.21
N ALA A 25 -80.89 15.08 -9.11
CA ALA A 25 -79.81 15.67 -8.32
C ALA A 25 -78.93 14.61 -7.63
N ALA A 26 -79.55 13.54 -7.10
CA ALA A 26 -78.82 12.42 -6.50
C ALA A 26 -78.01 11.63 -7.54
N GLY A 27 -78.58 11.39 -8.72
CA GLY A 27 -77.87 10.74 -9.84
C GLY A 27 -76.69 11.57 -10.35
N ILE A 28 -76.86 12.89 -10.46
CA ILE A 28 -75.79 13.82 -10.85
C ILE A 28 -74.70 13.84 -9.78
N ALA A 29 -75.04 13.94 -8.48
CA ALA A 29 -74.06 13.92 -7.40
C ALA A 29 -73.26 12.61 -7.33
N LEU A 30 -73.91 11.47 -7.61
CA LEU A 30 -73.23 10.18 -7.67
C LEU A 30 -72.27 10.08 -8.88
N LEU A 31 -72.62 10.73 -10.00
CA LEU A 31 -71.79 10.85 -11.19
C LEU A 31 -70.56 11.77 -10.95
N TRP A 32 -70.72 12.88 -10.23
CA TRP A 32 -69.60 13.75 -9.81
C TRP A 32 -68.65 13.04 -8.84
N LYS A 33 -69.16 12.13 -8.00
CA LYS A 33 -68.34 11.33 -7.09
C LYS A 33 -67.51 10.25 -7.81
N GLN A 34 -67.87 9.90 -9.06
CA GLN A 34 -67.17 8.89 -9.88
C GLN A 34 -66.23 9.49 -10.94
N GLN A 35 -66.07 10.82 -11.02
CA GLN A 35 -65.03 11.38 -11.87
C GLN A 35 -63.65 10.95 -11.31
N PRO A 36 -62.79 10.29 -12.11
CA PRO A 36 -61.43 10.04 -11.69
C PRO A 36 -60.77 11.38 -11.33
N PRO A 37 -59.92 11.44 -10.28
CA PRO A 37 -59.23 12.68 -9.94
C PRO A 37 -58.54 13.24 -11.18
N PRO A 38 -58.52 14.58 -11.38
CA PRO A 38 -57.84 15.17 -12.53
C PRO A 38 -56.41 14.63 -12.56
N PRO A 39 -55.90 14.23 -13.74
CA PRO A 39 -54.55 13.69 -13.85
C PRO A 39 -53.59 14.69 -13.20
N PRO A 40 -52.65 14.22 -12.35
CA PRO A 40 -51.67 15.10 -11.73
C PRO A 40 -50.99 15.95 -12.80
N ASP A 41 -50.73 17.22 -12.49
CA ASP A 41 -50.00 18.10 -13.40
C ASP A 41 -48.72 17.37 -13.87
N PRO A 42 -48.54 17.14 -15.18
CA PRO A 42 -47.40 16.40 -15.71
C PRO A 42 -46.06 17.00 -15.24
N LYS A 43 -46.02 18.31 -14.98
CA LYS A 43 -44.83 19.00 -14.47
C LYS A 43 -44.55 18.65 -13.00
N LEU A 44 -45.58 18.47 -12.18
CA LEU A 44 -45.44 18.06 -10.78
C LEU A 44 -45.00 16.59 -10.66
N ALA A 45 -45.52 15.72 -11.53
CA ALA A 45 -45.08 14.33 -11.63
C ALA A 45 -43.60 14.22 -12.06
N GLU A 46 -43.16 15.06 -13.01
CA GLU A 46 -41.75 15.11 -13.41
C GLU A 46 -40.84 15.61 -12.28
N LEU A 47 -41.23 16.69 -11.59
CA LEU A 47 -40.46 17.25 -10.48
C LEU A 47 -40.33 16.26 -9.31
N THR A 48 -41.40 15.57 -8.94
CA THR A 48 -41.38 14.54 -7.90
C THR A 48 -40.49 13.36 -8.27
N GLN A 49 -40.50 12.94 -9.54
CA GLN A 49 -39.60 11.91 -10.04
C GLN A 49 -38.14 12.36 -10.04
N ARG A 50 -37.85 13.62 -10.41
CA ARG A 50 -36.51 14.20 -10.33
C ARG A 50 -36.00 14.26 -8.90
N VAL A 51 -36.81 14.73 -7.94
CA VAL A 51 -36.46 14.77 -6.51
C VAL A 51 -36.12 13.37 -6.01
N LYS A 52 -36.99 12.40 -6.29
CA LYS A 52 -36.75 11.00 -5.90
C LYS A 52 -35.45 10.45 -6.50
N THR A 53 -35.16 10.76 -7.76
CA THR A 53 -33.91 10.34 -8.43
C THR A 53 -32.70 10.98 -7.76
N ILE A 54 -32.75 12.28 -7.46
CA ILE A 54 -31.69 13.01 -6.77
C ILE A 54 -31.47 12.42 -5.36
N GLU A 55 -32.52 12.17 -4.59
CA GLU A 55 -32.44 11.55 -3.27
C GLU A 55 -31.79 10.17 -3.33
N THR A 56 -32.19 9.33 -4.30
CA THR A 56 -31.56 8.01 -4.48
C THR A 56 -30.09 8.13 -4.87
N SER A 57 -29.73 9.08 -5.73
CA SER A 57 -28.34 9.31 -6.13
C SER A 57 -27.49 9.83 -4.97
N LEU A 58 -28.05 10.69 -4.13
CA LEU A 58 -27.39 11.20 -2.93
C LEU A 58 -27.15 10.08 -1.93
N ALA A 59 -28.16 9.24 -1.67
CA ALA A 59 -28.04 8.09 -0.76
C ALA A 59 -26.99 7.07 -1.24
N GLN A 60 -26.90 6.85 -2.56
CA GLN A 60 -25.86 6.00 -3.15
C GLN A 60 -24.47 6.63 -2.99
N ALA A 61 -24.34 7.94 -3.24
CA ALA A 61 -23.08 8.65 -3.09
C ALA A 61 -22.61 8.69 -1.62
N THR A 62 -23.52 8.87 -0.65
CA THR A 62 -23.17 8.85 0.77
C THR A 62 -22.74 7.45 1.21
N MET A 63 -23.44 6.39 0.79
CA MET A 63 -23.01 5.02 1.04
C MET A 63 -21.63 4.71 0.43
N ALA A 64 -21.39 5.14 -0.81
CA ALA A 64 -20.10 4.95 -1.47
C ALA A 64 -18.97 5.63 -0.68
N LEU A 65 -19.17 6.89 -0.24
CA LEU A 65 -18.21 7.62 0.58
C LEU A 65 -17.95 6.93 1.93
N ASP A 66 -18.98 6.38 2.59
CA ASP A 66 -18.81 5.66 3.85
C ASP A 66 -18.03 4.36 3.67
N ILE A 67 -18.26 3.64 2.57
CA ILE A 67 -17.51 2.44 2.20
C ILE A 67 -16.05 2.80 1.90
N GLU A 68 -15.80 3.87 1.14
CA GLU A 68 -14.44 4.34 0.85
C GLU A 68 -13.69 4.71 2.13
N ARG A 69 -14.33 5.47 3.04
CA ARG A 69 -13.74 5.84 4.33
C ARG A 69 -13.38 4.64 5.18
N LYS A 70 -14.26 3.63 5.24
CA LYS A 70 -13.98 2.37 5.97
C LYS A 70 -12.84 1.60 5.33
N THR A 71 -12.86 1.45 4.00
CA THR A 71 -11.79 0.78 3.25
C THR A 71 -10.45 1.46 3.49
N ILE A 72 -10.37 2.80 3.41
CA ILE A 72 -9.15 3.56 3.70
C ILE A 72 -8.68 3.32 5.14
N SER A 73 -9.59 3.34 6.11
CA SER A 73 -9.25 3.07 7.51
C SER A 73 -8.71 1.66 7.73
N GLU A 74 -9.31 0.65 7.10
CA GLU A 74 -8.89 -0.76 7.18
C GLU A 74 -7.56 -1.00 6.45
N MET A 75 -7.34 -0.35 5.32
CA MET A 75 -6.04 -0.38 4.62
C MET A 75 -4.95 0.23 5.49
N ASN A 76 -5.22 1.38 6.11
CA ASN A 76 -4.27 2.03 7.02
C ASN A 76 -3.95 1.15 8.23
N SER A 77 -4.94 0.51 8.86
CA SER A 77 -4.69 -0.39 9.99
C SER A 77 -3.87 -1.62 9.58
N THR A 78 -4.16 -2.18 8.40
CA THR A 78 -3.41 -3.31 7.83
C THR A 78 -1.96 -2.92 7.49
N LEU A 79 -1.74 -1.73 6.94
CA LEU A 79 -0.40 -1.22 6.68
C LEU A 79 0.40 -1.06 7.98
N LEU A 80 -0.23 -0.50 9.01
CA LEU A 80 0.40 -0.36 10.33
C LEU A 80 0.73 -1.72 10.95
N SER A 81 -0.15 -2.72 10.84
CA SER A 81 0.10 -4.06 11.37
C SER A 81 1.24 -4.76 10.62
N LEU A 82 1.27 -4.69 9.29
CA LEU A 82 2.36 -5.25 8.48
C LEU A 82 3.70 -4.58 8.80
N GLN A 83 3.70 -3.25 9.00
CA GLN A 83 4.91 -2.54 9.38
C GLN A 83 5.38 -2.94 10.78
N ALA A 84 4.46 -3.12 11.73
CA ALA A 84 4.78 -3.60 13.07
C ALA A 84 5.37 -5.02 13.06
N GLU A 85 4.77 -5.93 12.29
CA GLU A 85 5.27 -7.30 12.12
C GLU A 85 6.66 -7.33 11.48
N SER A 86 6.88 -6.52 10.44
CA SER A 86 8.20 -6.36 9.81
C SER A 86 9.25 -5.87 10.81
N LEU A 87 8.91 -4.88 11.64
CA LEU A 87 9.81 -4.40 12.69
C LEU A 87 10.10 -5.48 13.74
N GLU A 88 9.10 -6.24 14.17
CA GLU A 88 9.27 -7.35 15.13
C GLU A 88 10.21 -8.43 14.56
N GLN A 89 9.99 -8.86 13.32
CA GLN A 89 10.84 -9.84 12.64
C GLN A 89 12.28 -9.33 12.51
N GLN A 90 12.48 -8.06 12.14
CA GLN A 90 13.81 -7.44 12.06
C GLN A 90 14.50 -7.39 13.43
N LEU A 91 13.76 -7.08 14.50
CA LEU A 91 14.29 -7.06 15.86
C LEU A 91 14.68 -8.47 16.34
N ALA A 92 13.85 -9.46 16.06
CA ALA A 92 14.12 -10.87 16.39
C ALA A 92 15.38 -11.36 15.66
N LEU A 93 15.52 -11.06 14.37
CA LEU A 93 16.72 -11.41 13.60
C LEU A 93 17.97 -10.72 14.17
N ARG A 94 17.89 -9.43 14.51
CA ARG A 94 19.00 -8.69 15.12
C ARG A 94 19.39 -9.23 16.48
N PHE A 95 18.41 -9.64 17.30
CA PHE A 95 18.67 -10.29 18.58
C PHE A 95 19.37 -11.64 18.37
N TYR A 96 18.85 -12.46 17.45
CA TYR A 96 19.45 -13.74 17.12
C TYR A 96 20.89 -13.58 16.64
N GLN A 97 21.16 -12.66 15.71
CA GLN A 97 22.52 -12.37 15.24
C GLN A 97 23.43 -11.91 16.38
N LYS A 98 22.95 -11.06 17.29
CA LYS A 98 23.73 -10.59 18.44
C LYS A 98 24.11 -11.73 19.41
N VAL A 99 23.23 -12.73 19.59
CA VAL A 99 23.47 -13.86 20.50
C VAL A 99 24.30 -14.95 19.84
N MET A 100 24.00 -15.30 18.58
CA MET A 100 24.55 -16.48 17.90
C MET A 100 25.73 -16.20 16.98
N ALA A 101 25.90 -14.97 16.49
CA ALA A 101 26.97 -14.58 15.57
C ALA A 101 27.65 -13.28 16.05
N PRO A 102 28.33 -13.28 17.21
CA PRO A 102 28.95 -12.09 17.76
C PRO A 102 30.01 -11.47 16.82
N GLU A 103 30.61 -12.25 15.93
CA GLU A 103 31.53 -11.78 14.89
C GLU A 103 30.87 -10.90 13.81
N TYR A 104 29.54 -10.88 13.72
CA TYR A 104 28.80 -10.01 12.79
C TYR A 104 28.66 -8.59 13.33
N THR A 105 29.03 -8.35 14.59
CA THR A 105 29.00 -7.03 15.21
C THR A 105 30.23 -6.79 16.09
N ALA A 106 31.02 -5.77 15.81
CA ALA A 106 32.18 -5.44 16.63
C ALA A 106 32.29 -3.93 16.83
N ASN A 107 32.50 -3.47 18.06
CA ASN A 107 32.53 -2.04 18.43
C ASN A 107 31.29 -1.24 17.92
N GLY A 108 30.12 -1.88 17.85
CA GLY A 108 28.90 -1.26 17.34
C GLY A 108 28.88 -1.06 15.81
N VAL A 109 29.81 -1.65 15.07
CA VAL A 109 29.84 -1.68 13.60
C VAL A 109 29.19 -2.97 13.09
N HIS A 110 28.42 -2.83 12.02
CA HIS A 110 27.80 -3.94 11.30
C HIS A 110 27.86 -3.70 9.79
N ILE A 111 27.95 -4.78 9.02
CA ILE A 111 27.75 -4.76 7.57
C ILE A 111 26.24 -4.93 7.37
N GLU A 112 25.57 -3.86 6.96
CA GLU A 112 24.11 -3.83 6.81
C GLU A 112 23.67 -4.56 5.55
N LYS A 113 24.43 -4.39 4.45
CA LYS A 113 24.08 -4.99 3.17
C LYS A 113 25.30 -5.16 2.28
N VAL A 114 25.29 -6.25 1.51
CA VAL A 114 26.25 -6.54 0.44
C VAL A 114 25.46 -6.83 -0.83
N ILE A 115 25.85 -6.21 -1.94
CA ILE A 115 25.22 -6.40 -3.24
C ILE A 115 26.31 -6.66 -4.27
N LEU A 116 26.08 -7.63 -5.13
CA LEU A 116 26.88 -7.88 -6.32
C LEU A 116 26.03 -7.63 -7.56
N THR A 117 26.55 -6.87 -8.51
CA THR A 117 25.87 -6.61 -9.77
C THR A 117 26.82 -6.97 -10.91
N GLN A 118 26.33 -7.81 -11.82
CA GLN A 118 27.05 -8.11 -13.06
C GLN A 118 27.05 -6.86 -13.95
N GLY A 119 28.23 -6.53 -14.47
CA GLY A 119 28.43 -5.46 -15.43
C GLY A 119 28.09 -5.92 -16.85
N ILE A 120 28.60 -5.18 -17.83
CA ILE A 120 28.35 -5.45 -19.26
C ILE A 120 29.00 -6.77 -19.71
N SER A 121 30.10 -7.16 -19.08
CA SER A 121 30.70 -8.48 -19.21
C SER A 121 30.38 -9.29 -17.97
N ASP A 122 30.08 -10.58 -18.14
CA ASP A 122 29.78 -11.53 -17.04
C ASP A 122 30.89 -11.59 -15.99
N ARG A 123 32.11 -11.20 -16.37
CA ARG A 123 33.29 -11.18 -15.50
C ARG A 123 33.49 -9.87 -14.76
N HIS A 124 32.87 -8.78 -15.22
CA HIS A 124 32.97 -7.49 -14.57
C HIS A 124 31.93 -7.40 -13.45
N ILE A 125 32.35 -7.46 -12.20
CA ILE A 125 31.45 -7.42 -11.05
C ILE A 125 31.59 -6.08 -10.35
N ARG A 126 30.47 -5.39 -10.17
CA ARG A 126 30.37 -4.25 -9.25
C ARG A 126 29.93 -4.76 -7.89
N PHE A 127 30.61 -4.31 -6.84
CA PHE A 127 30.18 -4.57 -5.47
C PHE A 127 29.79 -3.28 -4.78
N GLU A 128 28.75 -3.40 -3.97
CA GLU A 128 28.26 -2.33 -3.10
C GLU A 128 28.16 -2.89 -1.67
N VAL A 129 28.82 -2.23 -0.72
CA VAL A 129 28.77 -2.61 0.70
C VAL A 129 28.29 -1.40 1.50
N LEU A 130 27.18 -1.60 2.21
CA LEU A 130 26.65 -0.61 3.16
C LEU A 130 27.07 -1.00 4.56
N ILE A 131 27.82 -0.10 5.20
CA ILE A 131 28.32 -0.28 6.56
C ILE A 131 27.59 0.71 7.46
N ALA A 132 27.15 0.26 8.63
CA ALA A 132 26.46 1.09 9.60
C ALA A 132 27.08 0.97 10.99
N GLN A 133 26.98 2.07 11.76
CA GLN A 133 27.30 2.10 13.17
C GLN A 133 26.01 2.20 13.99
N LEU A 134 25.72 1.16 14.76
CA LEU A 134 24.53 1.03 15.61
C LEU A 134 24.66 1.82 16.93
N GLU A 135 25.89 2.06 17.40
CA GLU A 135 26.13 2.82 18.63
C GLU A 135 26.30 4.33 18.38
N LYS A 136 25.66 5.17 19.21
CA LYS A 136 25.85 6.62 19.21
C LYS A 136 27.24 7.01 19.75
N ARG A 137 28.30 6.82 18.97
CA ARG A 137 29.63 7.37 19.28
C ARG A 137 29.91 8.64 18.47
N LYS A 138 30.63 9.59 19.08
CA LYS A 138 30.98 10.87 18.43
C LYS A 138 32.20 10.77 17.49
N ARG A 139 32.97 9.68 17.53
CA ARG A 139 34.25 9.54 16.81
C ARG A 139 34.08 8.78 15.50
N TYR A 140 34.87 9.16 14.50
CA TYR A 140 35.00 8.41 13.25
C TYR A 140 35.64 7.04 13.51
N ILE A 141 35.09 6.02 12.88
CA ILE A 141 35.64 4.67 12.81
C ILE A 141 36.47 4.58 11.53
N LYS A 142 37.72 4.16 11.67
CA LYS A 142 38.63 3.92 10.54
C LYS A 142 38.92 2.43 10.43
N GLY A 143 38.87 1.90 9.22
CA GLY A 143 39.15 0.50 8.94
C GLY A 143 39.48 0.26 7.48
N ASN A 144 39.63 -1.02 7.15
CA ASN A 144 39.81 -1.47 5.77
C ASN A 144 38.79 -2.58 5.47
N LEU A 145 38.09 -2.45 4.36
CA LEU A 145 37.22 -3.47 3.82
C LEU A 145 38.10 -4.53 3.14
N ALA A 146 37.89 -5.78 3.50
CA ALA A 146 38.54 -6.94 2.89
C ALA A 146 37.44 -7.84 2.34
N LEU A 147 37.50 -8.13 1.04
CA LEU A 147 36.60 -9.09 0.41
C LEU A 147 37.43 -10.26 -0.14
N GLU A 148 36.98 -11.47 0.16
CA GLU A 148 37.58 -12.73 -0.27
C GLU A 148 36.50 -13.58 -0.95
N ILE A 149 36.76 -14.03 -2.16
CA ILE A 149 35.84 -14.87 -2.93
C ILE A 149 36.37 -16.29 -2.84
N LEU A 150 35.58 -17.18 -2.24
CA LEU A 150 35.88 -18.60 -2.18
C LEU A 150 35.17 -19.28 -3.34
N GLY A 151 35.90 -20.11 -4.07
CA GLY A 151 35.36 -20.83 -5.21
C GLY A 151 36.31 -21.91 -5.66
N SER A 152 36.13 -22.35 -6.90
CA SER A 152 37.00 -23.33 -7.53
C SER A 152 37.53 -22.82 -8.87
N PHE A 153 38.77 -23.17 -9.18
CA PHE A 153 39.38 -22.99 -10.48
C PHE A 153 39.79 -24.36 -10.99
N ASP A 154 39.25 -24.78 -12.14
CA ASP A 154 39.50 -26.11 -12.71
C ASP A 154 39.26 -27.25 -11.67
N GLY A 155 38.18 -27.12 -10.90
CA GLY A 155 37.78 -28.09 -9.87
C GLY A 155 38.61 -28.04 -8.57
N LYS A 156 39.64 -27.21 -8.47
CA LYS A 156 40.45 -27.05 -7.23
C LYS A 156 39.98 -25.84 -6.43
N PRO A 157 39.81 -25.96 -5.09
CA PRO A 157 39.41 -24.85 -4.26
C PRO A 157 40.46 -23.74 -4.29
N GLN A 158 40.04 -22.52 -4.58
CA GLN A 158 40.89 -21.34 -4.62
C GLN A 158 40.17 -20.15 -3.98
N VAL A 159 40.95 -19.31 -3.28
CA VAL A 159 40.46 -18.07 -2.67
C VAL A 159 41.06 -16.88 -3.40
N LEU A 160 40.21 -15.99 -3.91
CA LEU A 160 40.61 -14.75 -4.58
C LEU A 160 40.39 -13.56 -3.66
N LYS A 161 41.42 -12.73 -3.48
CA LYS A 161 41.32 -11.48 -2.72
C LYS A 161 40.94 -10.35 -3.65
N VAL A 162 39.80 -9.71 -3.41
CA VAL A 162 39.33 -8.58 -4.23
C VAL A 162 40.31 -7.41 -4.20
N SER A 163 41.07 -7.24 -3.11
CA SER A 163 42.12 -6.22 -3.02
C SER A 163 43.21 -6.32 -4.09
N GLU A 164 43.40 -7.49 -4.68
CA GLU A 164 44.39 -7.74 -5.74
C GLU A 164 43.79 -7.50 -7.14
N MET A 165 42.46 -7.38 -7.24
CA MET A 165 41.71 -7.23 -8.51
C MET A 165 41.10 -5.83 -8.68
N VAL A 166 41.00 -5.04 -7.61
CA VAL A 166 40.52 -3.65 -7.68
C VAL A 166 41.60 -2.72 -8.22
N LYS A 167 41.19 -1.70 -9.00
CA LYS A 167 42.11 -0.71 -9.58
C LYS A 167 42.83 0.14 -8.53
N SER A 168 42.20 0.36 -7.37
CA SER A 168 42.70 1.25 -6.32
C SER A 168 42.43 0.67 -4.93
N ALA A 169 43.50 0.40 -4.19
CA ALA A 169 43.41 -0.02 -2.79
C ALA A 169 42.80 1.06 -1.87
N LYS A 170 42.65 2.32 -2.33
CA LYS A 170 41.96 3.37 -1.56
C LYS A 170 40.46 3.12 -1.50
N ASP A 171 39.89 2.43 -2.47
CA ASP A 171 38.44 2.18 -2.58
C ASP A 171 37.96 1.25 -1.46
N LEU A 172 38.89 0.49 -0.87
CA LEU A 172 38.63 -0.41 0.26
C LEU A 172 38.82 0.26 1.62
N LYS A 173 39.41 1.46 1.68
CA LYS A 173 39.59 2.18 2.95
C LYS A 173 38.27 2.79 3.39
N VAL A 174 37.89 2.53 4.65
CA VAL A 174 36.64 3.03 5.23
C VAL A 174 36.92 3.99 6.38
N SER A 175 36.15 5.07 6.41
CA SER A 175 36.22 6.11 7.44
C SER A 175 34.85 6.77 7.60
N PHE A 176 34.08 6.35 8.61
CA PHE A 176 32.68 6.73 8.75
C PHE A 176 32.29 7.01 10.19
N ARG A 177 31.17 7.71 10.39
CA ARG A 177 30.59 8.04 11.71
C ARG A 177 29.19 7.46 11.91
N PHE A 178 28.43 7.30 10.85
CA PHE A 178 27.05 6.78 10.91
C PHE A 178 26.89 5.63 9.94
N PHE A 179 27.13 5.90 8.67
CA PHE A 179 27.16 4.91 7.62
C PHE A 179 28.17 5.30 6.56
N GLN A 180 28.61 4.32 5.78
CA GLN A 180 29.35 4.56 4.55
C GLN A 180 28.95 3.53 3.51
N HIS A 181 28.71 4.03 2.31
CA HIS A 181 28.47 3.22 1.13
C HIS A 181 29.77 3.10 0.35
N VAL A 182 30.34 1.89 0.33
CA VAL A 182 31.54 1.58 -0.45
C VAL A 182 31.11 0.97 -1.77
N LYS A 183 31.55 1.57 -2.87
CA LYS A 183 31.31 1.09 -4.24
C LYS A 183 32.63 0.91 -4.96
N SER A 184 32.86 -0.25 -5.54
CA SER A 184 33.96 -0.45 -6.49
C SER A 184 33.65 -1.63 -7.39
N ASN A 185 34.58 -1.99 -8.26
CA ASN A 185 34.45 -3.07 -9.20
C ASN A 185 35.73 -3.90 -9.28
N PHE A 186 35.57 -5.15 -9.68
CA PHE A 186 36.66 -6.08 -9.93
C PHE A 186 36.29 -7.01 -11.08
N ASP A 187 37.31 -7.58 -11.71
CA ASP A 187 37.14 -8.54 -12.79
C ASP A 187 37.47 -9.95 -12.29
N LEU A 188 36.58 -10.91 -12.54
CA LEU A 188 36.82 -12.30 -12.20
C LEU A 188 37.79 -12.96 -13.21
N PRO A 189 38.74 -13.80 -12.76
CA PRO A 189 39.57 -14.62 -13.65
C PRO A 189 38.71 -15.58 -14.48
N GLU A 190 39.21 -15.94 -15.66
CA GLU A 190 38.51 -16.84 -16.57
C GLU A 190 38.52 -18.27 -16.03
N GLY A 191 37.37 -18.95 -16.02
CA GLY A 191 37.29 -20.32 -15.49
C GLY A 191 37.22 -20.42 -13.96
N PHE A 192 37.16 -19.30 -13.24
CA PHE A 192 36.88 -19.29 -11.80
C PHE A 192 35.38 -19.38 -11.53
N MET A 193 34.97 -20.36 -10.74
CA MET A 193 33.59 -20.57 -10.31
C MET A 193 33.42 -20.10 -8.86
N PRO A 194 32.83 -18.92 -8.61
CA PRO A 194 32.63 -18.41 -7.27
C PRO A 194 31.49 -19.14 -6.54
N GLU A 195 31.72 -19.49 -5.28
CA GLU A 195 30.75 -20.20 -4.44
C GLU A 195 30.28 -19.35 -3.25
N ARG A 196 31.21 -18.66 -2.58
CA ARG A 196 30.94 -17.82 -1.41
C ARG A 196 31.71 -16.52 -1.47
N LEU A 197 31.12 -15.46 -0.93
CA LEU A 197 31.78 -14.19 -0.68
C LEU A 197 31.93 -13.98 0.82
N LYS A 198 33.16 -13.77 1.26
CA LYS A 198 33.50 -13.34 2.62
C LYS A 198 33.82 -11.86 2.63
N VAL A 199 33.07 -11.10 3.42
CA VAL A 199 33.26 -9.65 3.60
C VAL A 199 33.66 -9.38 5.02
N ALA A 200 34.80 -8.71 5.20
CA ALA A 200 35.33 -8.36 6.50
C ALA A 200 35.70 -6.88 6.59
N ILE A 201 35.39 -6.25 7.72
CA ILE A 201 35.87 -4.92 8.07
C ILE A 201 36.95 -5.09 9.12
N LYS A 202 38.20 -4.81 8.75
CA LYS A 202 39.35 -4.86 9.65
C LYS A 202 39.56 -3.49 10.28
N MET A 203 39.29 -3.36 11.58
CA MET A 203 39.51 -2.12 12.33
C MET A 203 40.78 -2.27 13.19
N PRO A 204 41.89 -1.59 12.82
CA PRO A 204 43.13 -1.68 13.58
C PRO A 204 42.98 -1.06 14.96
N ARG A 205 43.82 -1.50 15.90
CA ARG A 205 43.88 -0.94 17.26
C ARG A 205 44.20 0.56 17.18
N GLN A 206 43.30 1.40 17.69
CA GLN A 206 43.53 2.83 17.89
C GLN A 206 43.70 3.14 19.38
N ARG A 207 44.29 4.32 19.68
CA ARG A 207 44.50 4.78 21.06
C ARG A 207 43.15 4.81 21.82
N GLY A 208 42.99 3.90 22.78
CA GLY A 208 41.77 3.74 23.58
C GLY A 208 40.68 2.83 22.99
N GLN A 209 40.94 2.09 21.91
CA GLN A 209 39.99 1.12 21.32
C GLN A 209 40.68 -0.21 21.02
N LYS A 210 40.03 -1.34 21.33
CA LYS A 210 40.51 -2.67 20.96
C LYS A 210 40.40 -2.85 19.45
N ALA A 211 41.34 -3.61 18.87
CA ALA A 211 41.18 -4.09 17.50
C ALA A 211 39.88 -4.90 17.42
N ALA A 212 39.15 -4.71 16.33
CA ALA A 212 37.85 -5.32 16.13
C ALA A 212 37.72 -5.67 14.65
N ASN A 213 37.18 -6.84 14.37
CA ASN A 213 36.91 -7.27 13.02
C ASN A 213 35.45 -7.68 12.96
N VAL A 214 34.74 -7.20 11.94
CA VAL A 214 33.40 -7.69 11.60
C VAL A 214 33.56 -8.57 10.38
N THR A 215 33.03 -9.78 10.40
CA THR A 215 33.13 -10.71 9.27
C THR A 215 31.76 -11.31 8.99
N GLN A 216 31.35 -11.32 7.73
CA GLN A 216 30.14 -11.97 7.26
C GLN A 216 30.43 -12.78 6.01
N GLU A 217 29.75 -13.91 5.86
CA GLU A 217 29.88 -14.81 4.71
C GLU A 217 28.53 -14.99 4.04
N TYR A 218 28.55 -14.99 2.71
CA TYR A 218 27.36 -15.00 1.88
C TYR A 218 27.50 -16.03 0.75
N PRO A 219 26.47 -16.83 0.46
CA PRO A 219 26.41 -17.61 -0.76
C PRO A 219 26.42 -16.70 -1.99
N TRP A 220 27.28 -17.00 -2.97
CA TRP A 220 27.46 -16.13 -4.13
C TRP A 220 26.18 -15.96 -4.97
N ASN A 221 25.41 -17.05 -5.10
CA ASN A 221 24.16 -17.10 -5.85
C ASN A 221 23.02 -16.25 -5.25
N GLU A 222 23.05 -15.96 -3.95
CA GLU A 222 22.06 -15.12 -3.28
C GLU A 222 22.34 -13.63 -3.52
N LEU A 223 23.61 -13.25 -3.58
CA LEU A 223 24.03 -11.85 -3.74
C LEU A 223 23.72 -11.27 -5.13
N ILE A 224 23.79 -12.10 -6.18
CA ILE A 224 23.52 -11.67 -7.56
C ILE A 224 22.01 -11.54 -7.84
N LYS A 225 21.17 -12.26 -7.09
CA LYS A 225 19.71 -12.26 -7.29
C LYS A 225 18.99 -11.02 -6.74
N LEU A 226 19.68 -10.13 -6.05
CA LEU A 226 19.10 -8.97 -5.36
C LEU A 226 19.42 -7.64 -6.09
N PRO A 227 18.79 -7.34 -7.25
CA PRO A 227 18.72 -5.95 -7.68
C PRO A 227 17.90 -5.17 -6.63
N MET A 228 18.37 -3.98 -6.26
CA MET A 228 17.57 -3.08 -5.42
C MET A 228 16.21 -2.86 -6.08
N GLN A 229 15.12 -3.23 -5.40
CA GLN A 229 13.84 -2.61 -5.72
C GLN A 229 14.02 -1.12 -5.44
N PRO A 230 13.80 -0.23 -6.42
CA PRO A 230 13.84 1.20 -6.15
C PRO A 230 12.81 1.47 -5.06
N ILE A 231 13.24 2.16 -4.00
CA ILE A 231 12.32 2.75 -3.03
C ILE A 231 11.64 3.87 -3.81
N LEU A 232 10.53 3.56 -4.48
CA LEU A 232 9.71 4.57 -5.11
C LEU A 232 9.08 5.38 -3.96
N PRO A 233 9.41 6.68 -3.78
CA PRO A 233 8.47 7.55 -3.11
C PRO A 233 7.23 7.58 -4.01
N GLY A 234 6.05 7.31 -3.44
CA GLY A 234 4.79 7.34 -4.16
C GLY A 234 4.71 8.58 -5.05
N ALA A 235 4.66 8.36 -6.36
CA ALA A 235 4.47 9.39 -7.35
C ALA A 235 3.30 8.94 -8.23
N SER A 236 2.10 9.29 -7.77
CA SER A 236 0.96 9.86 -8.51
C SER A 236 -0.32 9.59 -7.74
#